data_AF-A0A7C1VYN3-F1
#
_entry.id   AF-A0A7C1VYN3-F1
#
_cell.length_a   1.000
_cell.length_b   1.000
_cell.length_c   1.000
_cell.angle_alpha   90.00
_cell.angle_beta   90.00
_cell.angle_gamma   90.00
#
_symmetry.space_group_name_H-M   'P 1'
#
loop_
_entity.id
_entity.type
_entity.pdbx_description
1 polymer ?
#
loop_
_entity_poly.entity_id
_entity_poly.type
_entity_poly.pdbx_seq_one_letter_code
_entity_poly.pdbx_strand_id
1 'polypeptide(L)'
;MGSHVINNISATQVIDLFSNYTSDDILEEASIEKLEDHLIFVNPEEFSYKTGFSDKDFFLFLIFDTNLLLDIIWKRNKKIIEIYNRLTDNKFYWNKESEIILSTTIINVVEIFDKIRFCSDALSLYELKVSPDEVIRVYHGKEVSNKYKNNDFEFRSYKKAYTQLKKLCKILNNFWILYPDIDLNPEDIIVLRNLIFRGSIRDKDALIAWIANKYSEFTEYGYIEGPYFLTTDKNLAKAEVVNDLIFYVYNLGDKKEFQEFVDNVLKSWINLEFIEIAGGG
;
A
#
# COMPACT_ATOMS: atom_id res chain seq x y z
N MET A 1 -12.30 31.35 20.27
CA MET A 1 -11.21 31.64 19.32
C MET A 1 -10.17 30.56 19.48
N GLY A 2 -10.03 29.70 18.47
CA GLY A 2 -9.21 28.49 18.52
C GLY A 2 -9.87 27.38 17.72
N SER A 3 -10.24 27.68 16.48
CA SER A 3 -10.89 26.76 15.55
C SER A 3 -10.36 27.04 14.16
N HIS A 4 -9.08 26.77 13.92
CA HIS A 4 -8.53 26.67 12.58
C HIS A 4 -7.35 25.72 12.60
N VAL A 5 -7.24 24.95 11.52
CA VAL A 5 -6.24 23.91 11.23
C VAL A 5 -6.55 22.65 12.07
N ILE A 6 -7.20 21.61 11.56
CA ILE A 6 -6.79 20.75 10.44
C ILE A 6 -8.08 20.21 9.78
N ASN A 7 -8.48 20.80 8.65
CA ASN A 7 -9.35 20.11 7.69
C ASN A 7 -8.44 19.57 6.59
N ASN A 8 -8.73 18.37 6.12
CA ASN A 8 -8.11 17.69 4.99
C ASN A 8 -6.71 17.10 5.26
N ILE A 9 -6.67 15.92 5.88
CA ILE A 9 -5.76 14.88 5.39
C ILE A 9 -6.33 14.42 4.05
N SER A 10 -6.15 15.25 3.02
CA SER A 10 -6.46 14.91 1.63
C SER A 10 -5.14 14.64 0.90
N ALA A 11 -5.21 14.19 -0.35
CA ALA A 11 -4.30 14.54 -1.44
C ALA A 11 -3.13 15.46 -1.07
N THR A 12 -3.40 16.63 -0.48
CA THR A 12 -2.43 17.59 0.09
C THR A 12 -1.30 17.01 0.94
N GLN A 13 -1.48 15.95 1.75
CA GLN A 13 -0.36 15.36 2.52
C GLN A 13 0.53 14.44 1.67
N VAL A 14 -0.05 13.79 0.67
CA VAL A 14 0.70 13.10 -0.38
C VAL A 14 1.43 14.13 -1.25
N ILE A 15 0.78 15.27 -1.57
CA ILE A 15 1.38 16.43 -2.21
C ILE A 15 2.47 17.05 -1.33
N ASP A 16 2.30 17.16 -0.03
CA ASP A 16 3.33 17.68 0.88
C ASP A 16 4.53 16.72 0.94
N LEU A 17 4.27 15.43 0.80
CA LEU A 17 5.25 14.38 0.53
C LEU A 17 5.80 14.39 -0.91
N PHE A 18 5.33 15.26 -1.80
CA PHE A 18 5.91 15.51 -3.13
C PHE A 18 6.54 16.92 -3.25
N SER A 19 6.01 17.92 -2.54
CA SER A 19 6.44 19.32 -2.57
C SER A 19 7.68 19.53 -1.70
N ASN A 20 7.82 18.81 -0.59
CA ASN A 20 9.09 18.70 0.14
C ASN A 20 10.20 17.98 -0.67
N TYR A 21 9.90 17.50 -1.89
CA TYR A 21 10.71 16.54 -2.65
C TYR A 21 11.24 17.09 -3.98
N THR A 22 11.01 18.36 -4.31
CA THR A 22 11.57 19.04 -5.49
C THR A 22 11.93 20.49 -5.20
N SER A 23 12.94 21.03 -5.86
CA SER A 23 13.01 22.48 -6.05
C SER A 23 11.77 22.94 -6.83
N ASP A 24 11.23 24.11 -6.46
CA ASP A 24 10.00 24.70 -7.01
C ASP A 24 9.96 24.82 -8.55
N ASP A 25 11.06 24.53 -9.25
CA ASP A 25 11.22 24.68 -10.70
C ASP A 25 11.04 23.37 -11.51
N ILE A 26 11.03 22.18 -10.90
CA ILE A 26 11.09 20.89 -11.65
C ILE A 26 9.73 20.17 -11.73
N LEU A 27 8.79 20.49 -10.82
CA LEU A 27 7.41 20.04 -10.89
C LEU A 27 6.54 21.18 -11.37
N GLU A 28 6.08 21.12 -12.63
CA GLU A 28 4.80 21.74 -12.93
C GLU A 28 3.76 21.02 -12.05
N GLU A 29 3.14 21.76 -11.12
CA GLU A 29 2.02 21.34 -10.25
C GLU A 29 0.98 20.50 -11.03
N ALA A 30 0.79 20.83 -12.32
CA ALA A 30 -0.06 20.14 -13.28
C ALA A 30 0.27 18.66 -13.57
N SER A 31 1.38 18.11 -13.08
CA SER A 31 1.76 16.70 -13.28
C SER A 31 1.46 15.79 -12.08
N ILE A 32 1.34 16.36 -10.88
CA ILE A 32 0.92 15.65 -9.66
C ILE A 32 -0.59 15.72 -9.50
N GLU A 33 -1.23 16.86 -9.77
CA GLU A 33 -2.70 16.95 -9.83
C GLU A 33 -3.29 15.86 -10.75
N LYS A 34 -2.61 15.57 -11.88
CA LYS A 34 -2.98 14.49 -12.80
C LYS A 34 -2.82 13.08 -12.25
N LEU A 35 -2.01 12.87 -11.21
CA LEU A 35 -1.86 11.55 -10.55
C LEU A 35 -2.91 11.36 -9.45
N GLU A 36 -3.35 12.45 -8.81
CA GLU A 36 -4.39 12.43 -7.78
C GLU A 36 -5.77 12.14 -8.34
N ASP A 37 -6.08 12.67 -9.52
CA ASP A 37 -7.32 12.40 -10.28
C ASP A 37 -7.54 10.89 -10.56
N HIS A 38 -6.53 10.06 -10.29
CA HIS A 38 -6.54 8.63 -10.57
C HIS A 38 -6.48 7.74 -9.33
N LEU A 39 -6.24 8.32 -8.14
CA LEU A 39 -6.18 7.56 -6.88
C LEU A 39 -7.48 7.73 -6.09
N ILE A 40 -7.99 6.63 -5.55
CA ILE A 40 -9.22 6.63 -4.76
C ILE A 40 -8.83 6.55 -3.29
N PHE A 41 -8.83 7.69 -2.60
CA PHE A 41 -8.72 7.72 -1.15
C PHE A 41 -10.08 7.41 -0.52
N VAL A 42 -10.09 6.61 0.53
CA VAL A 42 -11.32 6.18 1.21
C VAL A 42 -11.09 6.21 2.71
N ASN A 43 -11.80 7.09 3.43
CA ASN A 43 -11.85 7.05 4.89
C ASN A 43 -12.91 6.05 5.40
N PRO A 44 -13.00 5.77 6.71
CA PRO A 44 -13.98 4.83 7.26
C PRO A 44 -15.44 5.19 6.96
N GLU A 45 -15.81 6.48 7.03
CA GLU A 45 -17.18 6.95 6.73
C GLU A 45 -17.52 6.77 5.25
N GLU A 46 -16.61 7.14 4.35
CA GLU A 46 -16.73 6.96 2.90
C GLU A 46 -16.77 5.48 2.52
N PHE A 47 -16.03 4.62 3.22
CA PHE A 47 -16.08 3.17 3.02
C PHE A 47 -17.49 2.65 3.31
N SER A 48 -18.03 2.99 4.48
CA SER A 48 -19.40 2.62 4.90
C SER A 48 -20.43 3.14 3.91
N TYR A 49 -20.30 4.40 3.48
CA TYR A 49 -21.19 4.99 2.50
C TYR A 49 -21.12 4.29 1.13
N LYS A 50 -19.92 4.11 0.57
CA LYS A 50 -19.73 3.52 -0.76
C LYS A 50 -20.22 2.07 -0.80
N THR A 51 -19.99 1.30 0.26
CA THR A 51 -20.43 -0.10 0.33
C THR A 51 -21.92 -0.22 0.64
N GLY A 52 -22.46 0.61 1.54
CA GLY A 52 -23.87 0.58 1.93
C GLY A 52 -24.86 1.13 0.90
N PHE A 53 -24.40 1.96 -0.04
CA PHE A 53 -25.22 2.52 -1.14
C PHE A 53 -24.88 1.96 -2.52
N SER A 54 -24.07 0.90 -2.58
CA SER A 54 -23.74 0.24 -3.84
C SER A 54 -24.91 -0.57 -4.40
N ASP A 55 -24.87 -0.85 -5.71
CA ASP A 55 -25.75 -1.82 -6.37
C ASP A 55 -25.27 -3.27 -6.19
N LYS A 56 -24.19 -3.47 -5.42
CA LYS A 56 -23.59 -4.78 -5.15
C LYS A 56 -24.14 -5.40 -3.89
N ASP A 57 -24.40 -6.70 -3.97
CA ASP A 57 -24.94 -7.50 -2.88
C ASP A 57 -23.84 -8.06 -1.97
N PHE A 58 -22.62 -8.24 -2.50
CA PHE A 58 -21.50 -8.84 -1.76
C PHE A 58 -20.15 -8.22 -2.13
N PHE A 59 -19.31 -7.99 -1.13
CA PHE A 59 -17.96 -7.47 -1.31
C PHE A 59 -16.89 -8.41 -0.75
N LEU A 60 -15.83 -8.65 -1.52
CA LEU A 60 -14.59 -9.23 -1.01
C LEU A 60 -13.59 -8.13 -0.73
N PHE A 61 -13.19 -7.96 0.52
CA PHE A 61 -12.31 -6.87 0.93
C PHE A 61 -10.90 -7.38 1.21
N LEU A 62 -9.93 -6.98 0.37
CA LEU A 62 -8.54 -7.40 0.44
C LEU A 62 -7.62 -6.21 0.74
N ILE A 63 -6.76 -6.31 1.75
CA ILE A 63 -5.79 -5.28 2.11
C ILE A 63 -4.37 -5.78 1.81
N PHE A 64 -3.67 -5.11 0.90
CA PHE A 64 -2.33 -5.47 0.46
C PHE A 64 -1.28 -4.70 1.27
N ASP A 65 -0.25 -5.39 1.76
CA ASP A 65 0.91 -4.77 2.39
C ASP A 65 1.90 -4.17 1.37
N THR A 66 2.88 -3.40 1.87
CA THR A 66 3.95 -2.80 1.06
C THR A 66 4.70 -3.85 0.22
N ASN A 67 5.07 -5.00 0.79
CA ASN A 67 5.91 -5.97 0.08
C ASN A 67 5.17 -6.66 -1.07
N LEU A 68 3.89 -6.96 -0.89
CA LEU A 68 3.02 -7.54 -1.90
C LEU A 68 2.79 -6.55 -3.05
N LEU A 69 2.55 -5.27 -2.74
CA LEU A 69 2.49 -4.22 -3.75
C LEU A 69 3.80 -4.14 -4.54
N LEU A 70 4.96 -4.18 -3.86
CA LEU A 70 6.26 -4.17 -4.52
C LEU A 70 6.50 -5.40 -5.40
N ASP A 71 5.99 -6.57 -5.02
CA ASP A 71 6.02 -7.78 -5.85
C ASP A 71 5.24 -7.59 -7.15
N ILE A 72 4.11 -6.88 -7.12
CA ILE A 72 3.32 -6.53 -8.30
C ILE A 72 4.04 -5.47 -9.15
N ILE A 73 4.48 -4.37 -8.55
CA ILE A 73 5.08 -3.22 -9.26
C ILE A 73 6.37 -3.63 -9.97
N TRP A 74 7.24 -4.38 -9.30
CA TRP A 74 8.54 -4.81 -9.84
C TRP A 74 8.51 -6.23 -10.40
N LYS A 75 7.34 -6.85 -10.46
CA LYS A 75 7.12 -8.18 -11.02
C LYS A 75 8.04 -9.27 -10.43
N ARG A 76 8.27 -9.21 -9.12
CA ARG A 76 9.24 -10.08 -8.42
C ARG A 76 8.70 -11.49 -8.20
N ASN A 77 7.38 -11.62 -8.04
CA ASN A 77 6.72 -12.88 -7.74
C ASN A 77 5.60 -13.17 -8.74
N LYS A 78 5.82 -14.15 -9.62
CA LYS A 78 4.89 -14.50 -10.71
C LYS A 78 3.50 -14.91 -10.20
N LYS A 79 3.41 -15.61 -9.08
CA LYS A 79 2.14 -16.09 -8.52
C LYS A 79 1.28 -14.94 -8.00
N ILE A 80 1.91 -13.99 -7.31
CA ILE A 80 1.24 -12.78 -6.82
C ILE A 80 0.74 -11.93 -7.98
N ILE A 81 1.55 -11.76 -9.03
CA ILE A 81 1.16 -11.01 -10.23
C ILE A 81 -0.04 -11.68 -10.91
N GLU A 82 -0.06 -13.00 -10.99
CA GLU A 82 -1.18 -13.73 -11.59
C GLU A 82 -2.48 -13.52 -10.80
N ILE A 83 -2.44 -13.64 -9.47
CA ILE A 83 -3.59 -13.34 -8.61
C ILE A 83 -4.04 -11.89 -8.83
N TYR A 84 -3.12 -10.92 -8.76
CA TYR A 84 -3.45 -9.52 -8.97
C TYR A 84 -4.15 -9.29 -10.32
N ASN A 85 -3.61 -9.84 -11.42
CA ASN A 85 -4.21 -9.66 -12.74
C ASN A 85 -5.63 -10.22 -12.79
N ARG A 86 -5.90 -11.38 -12.16
CA ARG A 86 -7.25 -11.98 -12.09
C ARG A 86 -8.19 -11.15 -11.23
N LEU A 87 -7.72 -10.65 -10.09
CA LEU A 87 -8.49 -9.79 -9.20
C LEU A 87 -8.86 -8.44 -9.86
N THR A 88 -8.08 -7.97 -10.83
CA THR A 88 -8.37 -6.71 -11.55
C THR A 88 -9.12 -6.88 -12.86
N ASP A 89 -9.33 -8.11 -13.32
CA ASP A 89 -10.03 -8.40 -14.58
C ASP A 89 -11.43 -8.95 -14.28
N ASN A 90 -12.42 -8.06 -14.36
CA ASN A 90 -13.84 -8.34 -14.11
C ASN A 90 -14.40 -9.51 -14.95
N LYS A 91 -13.71 -9.96 -16.02
CA LYS A 91 -14.12 -11.13 -16.79
C LYS A 91 -14.05 -12.44 -15.99
N PHE A 92 -13.29 -12.47 -14.90
CA PHE A 92 -13.13 -13.67 -14.08
C PHE A 92 -14.13 -13.77 -12.93
N TYR A 93 -15.03 -12.79 -12.76
CA TYR A 93 -15.92 -12.75 -11.60
C TYR A 93 -17.09 -13.71 -11.82
N TRP A 94 -17.43 -14.49 -10.80
CA TRP A 94 -18.55 -15.44 -10.87
C TRP A 94 -19.92 -14.74 -10.92
N ASN A 95 -20.08 -13.59 -10.25
CA ASN A 95 -21.32 -12.83 -10.20
C ASN A 95 -21.08 -11.33 -10.49
N LYS A 96 -21.99 -10.70 -11.24
CA LYS A 96 -22.00 -9.24 -11.52
C LYS A 96 -22.50 -8.40 -10.33
N GLU A 97 -23.18 -9.04 -9.38
CA GLU A 97 -23.66 -8.44 -8.12
C GLU A 97 -22.57 -8.47 -7.03
N SER A 98 -21.42 -9.08 -7.30
CA SER A 98 -20.27 -9.13 -6.40
C SER A 98 -19.19 -8.15 -6.83
N GLU A 99 -18.49 -7.55 -5.87
CA GLU A 99 -17.36 -6.67 -6.12
C GLU A 99 -16.15 -7.05 -5.26
N ILE A 100 -14.96 -6.98 -5.84
CA ILE A 100 -13.71 -7.17 -5.12
C ILE A 100 -13.11 -5.80 -4.88
N ILE A 101 -12.98 -5.44 -3.61
CA ILE A 101 -12.32 -4.23 -3.17
C ILE A 101 -10.86 -4.57 -2.90
N LEU A 102 -9.98 -4.16 -3.81
CA LEU A 102 -8.55 -4.15 -3.55
C LEU A 102 -8.20 -2.88 -2.80
N SER A 103 -7.47 -3.01 -1.71
CA SER A 103 -7.12 -1.88 -0.86
C SER A 103 -5.69 -1.95 -0.36
N THR A 104 -5.17 -0.80 0.03
CA THR A 104 -3.90 -0.66 0.73
C THR A 104 -3.99 0.51 1.69
N THR A 105 -3.15 0.57 2.71
CA THR A 105 -3.10 1.73 3.61
C THR A 105 -2.32 2.88 2.98
N ILE A 106 -2.63 4.11 3.41
CA ILE A 106 -1.83 5.30 3.08
C ILE A 106 -0.36 5.12 3.49
N ILE A 107 -0.10 4.46 4.62
CA ILE A 107 1.26 4.20 5.13
C ILE A 107 2.05 3.33 4.14
N ASN A 108 1.45 2.30 3.56
CA ASN A 108 2.10 1.48 2.52
C ASN A 108 2.46 2.33 1.29
N VAL A 109 1.55 3.22 0.85
CA VAL A 109 1.77 4.08 -0.33
C VAL A 109 2.96 5.02 -0.09
N VAL A 110 2.99 5.68 1.07
CA VAL A 110 4.10 6.56 1.48
C VAL A 110 5.41 5.77 1.55
N GLU A 111 5.41 4.57 2.14
CA GLU A 111 6.61 3.74 2.22
C GLU A 111 7.14 3.33 0.83
N ILE A 112 6.26 3.05 -0.13
CA ILE A 112 6.67 2.72 -1.50
C ILE A 112 7.25 3.95 -2.19
N PHE A 113 6.65 5.13 -2.02
CA PHE A 113 7.20 6.38 -2.57
C PHE A 113 8.61 6.67 -2.03
N ASP A 114 8.81 6.54 -0.71
CA ASP A 114 10.13 6.66 -0.08
C ASP A 114 11.15 5.69 -0.70
N LYS A 115 10.76 4.42 -0.89
CA LYS A 115 11.61 3.38 -1.48
C LYS A 115 11.94 3.68 -2.95
N ILE A 116 10.97 4.14 -3.74
CA ILE A 116 11.18 4.52 -5.15
C ILE A 116 12.17 5.68 -5.25
N ARG A 117 12.02 6.69 -4.39
CA ARG A 117 12.95 7.82 -4.32
C ARG A 117 14.35 7.34 -3.98
N PHE A 118 14.49 6.57 -2.90
CA PHE A 118 15.79 6.04 -2.47
C PHE A 118 16.51 5.30 -3.61
N CYS A 119 15.81 4.39 -4.29
CA CYS A 119 16.39 3.66 -5.42
C CYS A 119 16.77 4.60 -6.58
N SER A 120 15.97 5.62 -6.86
CA SER A 120 16.23 6.58 -7.95
C SER A 120 17.45 7.46 -7.66
N ASP A 121 17.57 7.93 -6.43
CA ASP A 121 18.71 8.71 -5.93
C ASP A 121 19.98 7.85 -5.96
N ALA A 122 19.92 6.64 -5.38
CA ALA A 122 21.04 5.71 -5.37
C ALA A 122 21.54 5.38 -6.79
N LEU A 123 20.64 5.06 -7.73
CA LEU A 123 21.01 4.78 -9.12
C LEU A 123 21.66 5.99 -9.81
N SER A 124 21.20 7.20 -9.49
CA SER A 124 21.76 8.43 -10.07
C SER A 124 23.15 8.72 -9.49
N LEU A 125 23.38 8.46 -8.20
CA LEU A 125 24.70 8.53 -7.59
C LEU A 125 25.66 7.47 -8.14
N TYR A 126 25.18 6.24 -8.39
CA TYR A 126 25.98 5.19 -9.02
C TYR A 126 26.42 5.58 -10.43
N GLU A 127 25.57 6.23 -11.22
CA GLU A 127 25.94 6.75 -12.55
C GLU A 127 26.97 7.87 -12.48
N LEU A 128 26.97 8.64 -11.38
CA LEU A 128 28.03 9.60 -11.04
C LEU A 128 29.30 8.93 -10.50
N LYS A 129 29.36 7.59 -10.50
CA LYS A 129 30.48 6.78 -10.00
C LYS A 129 30.77 6.99 -8.50
N VAL A 130 29.74 7.36 -7.73
CA VAL A 130 29.82 7.41 -6.27
C VAL A 130 29.89 5.98 -5.73
N SER A 131 30.74 5.75 -4.73
CA SER A 131 30.92 4.41 -4.14
C SER A 131 29.68 3.97 -3.35
N PRO A 132 29.38 2.65 -3.26
CA PRO A 132 28.27 2.13 -2.46
C PRO A 132 28.27 2.64 -1.01
N ASP A 133 29.43 2.67 -0.36
CA ASP A 133 29.57 3.14 1.03
C ASP A 133 29.24 4.62 1.15
N GLU A 134 29.58 5.41 0.13
CA GLU A 134 29.25 6.83 0.10
C GLU A 134 27.76 7.01 -0.18
N VAL A 135 27.13 6.24 -1.07
CA VAL A 135 25.67 6.24 -1.29
C VAL A 135 24.90 5.92 0.02
N ILE A 136 25.36 4.92 0.77
CA ILE A 136 24.76 4.54 2.07
C ILE A 136 24.92 5.67 3.10
N ARG A 137 26.13 6.25 3.23
CA ARG A 137 26.38 7.39 4.12
C ARG A 137 25.58 8.63 3.74
N VAL A 138 25.45 8.87 2.45
CA VAL A 138 24.69 9.97 1.84
C VAL A 138 23.22 9.90 2.27
N TYR A 139 22.65 8.70 2.30
CA TYR A 139 21.26 8.52 2.66
C TYR A 139 21.01 8.48 4.18
N HIS A 140 21.90 7.87 4.96
CA HIS A 140 21.75 7.82 6.42
C HIS A 140 22.16 9.11 7.14
N GLY A 141 22.87 10.01 6.47
CA GLY A 141 23.20 11.34 6.99
C GLY A 141 22.26 12.41 6.45
N LYS A 142 21.68 13.25 7.31
CA LYS A 142 20.86 14.42 6.93
C LYS A 142 21.62 15.50 6.10
N GLU A 143 22.89 15.27 5.75
CA GLU A 143 23.79 16.25 5.13
C GLU A 143 24.10 15.97 3.65
N VAL A 144 23.31 15.17 2.94
CA VAL A 144 23.48 15.03 1.49
C VAL A 144 22.31 15.59 0.73
N SER A 145 22.41 16.89 0.65
CA SER A 145 21.76 17.71 -0.35
C SER A 145 22.88 18.42 -1.11
N ASN A 146 23.79 19.12 -0.42
CA ASN A 146 24.56 20.15 -1.11
C ASN A 146 25.78 19.67 -1.91
N LYS A 147 26.33 18.47 -1.64
CA LYS A 147 27.55 17.97 -2.32
C LYS A 147 27.30 17.48 -3.76
N TYR A 148 26.12 16.90 -3.99
CA TYR A 148 25.75 16.27 -5.27
C TYR A 148 24.49 16.86 -5.91
N LYS A 149 23.77 17.76 -5.22
CA LYS A 149 22.70 18.56 -5.84
C LYS A 149 23.28 19.56 -6.82
N ASN A 150 23.46 19.10 -8.04
CA ASN A 150 23.50 19.94 -9.22
C ASN A 150 22.29 19.57 -10.10
N ASN A 151 21.86 20.51 -10.95
CA ASN A 151 20.61 20.36 -11.72
C ASN A 151 20.57 19.07 -12.55
N ASP A 152 21.72 18.53 -12.98
CA ASP A 152 21.78 17.28 -13.75
C ASP A 152 21.50 16.03 -12.88
N PHE A 153 22.00 15.98 -11.64
CA PHE A 153 21.68 14.89 -10.71
C PHE A 153 20.19 14.90 -10.35
N GLU A 154 19.65 16.06 -9.96
CA GLU A 154 18.26 16.21 -9.54
C GLU A 154 17.30 15.85 -10.69
N PHE A 155 17.58 16.34 -11.90
CA PHE A 155 16.78 16.02 -13.08
C PHE A 155 16.79 14.53 -13.43
N ARG A 156 17.96 13.86 -13.35
CA ARG A 156 18.07 12.42 -13.64
C ARG A 156 17.36 11.57 -12.60
N SER A 157 17.54 11.88 -11.31
CA SER A 157 16.86 11.16 -10.23
C SER A 157 15.35 11.34 -10.35
N TYR A 158 14.88 12.57 -10.56
CA TYR A 158 13.48 12.88 -10.80
C TYR A 158 12.89 12.08 -11.95
N LYS A 159 13.54 12.08 -13.12
CA LYS A 159 13.03 11.35 -14.30
C LYS A 159 12.88 9.85 -14.04
N LYS A 160 13.82 9.25 -13.29
CA LYS A 160 13.75 7.84 -12.88
C LYS A 160 12.61 7.60 -11.90
N ALA A 161 12.50 8.42 -10.87
CA ALA A 161 11.45 8.33 -9.86
C ALA A 161 10.06 8.47 -10.52
N TYR A 162 9.87 9.52 -11.32
CA TYR A 162 8.63 9.79 -12.05
C TYR A 162 8.17 8.60 -12.91
N THR A 163 9.10 7.94 -13.61
CA THR A 163 8.77 6.76 -14.43
C THR A 163 8.25 5.59 -13.58
N GLN A 164 8.83 5.36 -12.40
CA GLN A 164 8.37 4.30 -11.49
C GLN A 164 7.07 4.69 -10.79
N LEU A 165 6.93 5.96 -10.38
CA LEU A 165 5.71 6.49 -9.78
C LEU A 165 4.53 6.37 -10.74
N LYS A 166 4.70 6.66 -12.04
CA LYS A 166 3.64 6.47 -13.04
C LYS A 166 3.18 5.01 -13.14
N LYS A 167 4.10 4.04 -13.02
CA LYS A 167 3.74 2.61 -12.98
C LYS A 167 2.99 2.26 -11.71
N LEU A 168 3.44 2.80 -10.58
CA LEU A 168 2.80 2.62 -9.29
C LEU A 168 1.38 3.18 -9.29
N CYS A 169 1.18 4.42 -9.71
CA CYS A 169 -0.15 5.02 -9.82
C CYS A 169 -1.06 4.18 -10.71
N LYS A 170 -0.59 3.72 -11.89
CA LYS A 170 -1.39 2.81 -12.73
C LYS A 170 -1.86 1.54 -12.00
N ILE A 171 -1.03 0.98 -11.12
CA ILE A 171 -1.41 -0.17 -10.29
C ILE A 171 -2.40 0.27 -9.21
N LEU A 172 -2.11 1.36 -8.50
CA LEU A 172 -2.93 1.92 -7.42
C LEU A 172 -4.29 2.45 -7.87
N ASN A 173 -4.49 2.73 -9.16
CA ASN A 173 -5.80 3.07 -9.72
C ASN A 173 -6.84 1.95 -9.52
N ASN A 174 -6.39 0.71 -9.30
CA ASN A 174 -7.25 -0.41 -8.97
C ASN A 174 -7.46 -0.58 -7.46
N PHE A 175 -6.90 0.30 -6.62
CA PHE A 175 -6.93 0.19 -5.17
C PHE A 175 -7.69 1.34 -4.51
N TRP A 176 -8.39 1.03 -3.42
CA TRP A 176 -8.78 2.02 -2.43
C TRP A 176 -7.62 2.25 -1.46
N ILE A 177 -7.19 3.50 -1.34
CA ILE A 177 -6.16 3.93 -0.40
C ILE A 177 -6.84 4.29 0.91
N LEU A 178 -6.73 3.39 1.88
CA LEU A 178 -7.35 3.50 3.19
C LEU A 178 -6.56 4.47 4.06
N TYR A 179 -7.25 5.46 4.61
CA TYR A 179 -6.68 6.40 5.56
C TYR A 179 -7.69 6.67 6.68
N PRO A 180 -7.31 6.50 7.95
CA PRO A 180 -8.20 6.84 9.05
C PRO A 180 -8.16 8.35 9.31
N ASP A 181 -9.18 8.85 9.99
CA ASP A 181 -9.05 10.12 10.69
C ASP A 181 -7.97 9.99 11.77
N ILE A 182 -6.98 10.90 11.75
CA ILE A 182 -5.78 10.81 12.60
C ILE A 182 -6.02 11.33 14.03
N ASP A 183 -7.26 11.65 14.41
CA ASP A 183 -7.59 11.95 15.81
C ASP A 183 -7.59 10.66 16.64
N LEU A 184 -6.36 10.22 16.99
CA LEU A 184 -6.09 9.04 17.78
C LEU A 184 -6.76 9.16 19.13
N ASN A 185 -7.75 8.32 19.36
CA ASN A 185 -8.36 8.22 20.67
C ASN A 185 -7.44 7.41 21.62
N PRO A 186 -7.69 7.43 22.94
CA PRO A 186 -6.87 6.67 23.89
C PRO A 186 -6.80 5.16 23.62
N GLU A 187 -7.84 4.57 23.02
CA GLU A 187 -7.89 3.15 22.67
C GLU A 187 -6.94 2.83 21.51
N ASP A 188 -6.87 3.70 20.50
CA ASP A 188 -5.95 3.60 19.38
C ASP A 188 -4.49 3.61 19.84
N ILE A 189 -4.17 4.47 20.81
CA ILE A 189 -2.84 4.54 21.42
C ILE A 189 -2.51 3.22 22.14
N ILE A 190 -3.49 2.59 22.80
CA ILE A 190 -3.31 1.30 23.47
C ILE A 190 -3.05 0.19 22.44
N VAL A 191 -3.81 0.15 21.35
CA VAL A 191 -3.61 -0.81 20.26
C VAL A 191 -2.21 -0.66 19.67
N LEU A 192 -1.82 0.55 19.26
CA LEU A 192 -0.49 0.83 18.70
C LEU A 192 0.63 0.48 19.67
N ARG A 193 0.47 0.81 20.95
CA ARG A 193 1.43 0.44 22.00
C ARG A 193 1.56 -1.08 22.14
N ASN A 194 0.46 -1.82 22.09
CA ASN A 194 0.50 -3.28 22.18
C ASN A 194 1.21 -3.89 20.96
N LEU A 195 0.90 -3.41 19.76
CA LEU A 195 1.58 -3.83 18.52
C LEU A 195 3.10 -3.62 18.61
N ILE A 196 3.53 -2.42 19.01
CA ILE A 196 4.95 -2.05 19.04
C ILE A 196 5.68 -2.75 20.20
N PHE A 197 5.20 -2.61 21.44
CA PHE A 197 5.96 -3.02 22.61
C PHE A 197 5.74 -4.48 23.02
N ARG A 198 4.55 -5.04 22.80
CA ARG A 198 4.28 -6.46 23.09
C ARG A 198 4.54 -7.34 21.89
N GLY A 199 4.10 -6.90 20.71
CA GLY A 199 4.31 -7.60 19.46
C GLY A 199 5.73 -7.49 18.89
N SER A 200 6.53 -6.53 19.37
CA SER A 200 7.81 -6.16 18.75
C SER A 200 7.68 -5.84 17.26
N ILE A 201 6.51 -5.31 16.85
CA ILE A 201 6.24 -4.87 15.48
C ILE A 201 6.84 -3.49 15.27
N ARG A 202 7.43 -3.27 14.08
CA ARG A 202 7.98 -1.96 13.72
C ARG A 202 6.85 -0.93 13.66
N ASP A 203 7.18 0.31 13.96
CA ASP A 203 6.26 1.46 13.97
C ASP A 203 5.38 1.55 12.71
N LYS A 204 5.97 1.47 11.51
CA LYS A 204 5.23 1.50 10.24
C LYS A 204 4.30 0.31 10.08
N ASP A 205 4.78 -0.90 10.35
CA ASP A 205 3.99 -2.14 10.27
C ASP A 205 2.82 -2.13 11.28
N ALA A 206 3.04 -1.55 12.46
CA ALA A 206 2.00 -1.38 13.47
C ALA A 206 0.92 -0.39 13.03
N LEU A 207 1.30 0.74 12.40
CA LEU A 207 0.34 1.67 11.82
C LEU A 207 -0.49 1.02 10.70
N ILE A 208 0.14 0.22 9.85
CA ILE A 208 -0.55 -0.53 8.78
C ILE A 208 -1.59 -1.48 9.37
N ALA A 209 -1.21 -2.27 10.38
CA ALA A 209 -2.13 -3.19 11.06
C ALA A 209 -3.26 -2.46 11.80
N TRP A 210 -2.97 -1.35 12.45
CA TRP A 210 -3.99 -0.52 13.11
C TRP A 210 -5.00 0.06 12.11
N ILE A 211 -4.54 0.56 10.96
CA ILE A 211 -5.46 1.02 9.90
C ILE A 211 -6.30 -0.14 9.41
N ALA A 212 -5.72 -1.29 9.11
CA ALA A 212 -6.48 -2.47 8.66
C ALA A 212 -7.57 -2.87 9.67
N ASN A 213 -7.28 -2.80 10.98
CA ASN A 213 -8.25 -3.04 12.05
C ASN A 213 -9.40 -2.02 12.08
N LYS A 214 -9.11 -0.73 11.85
CA LYS A 214 -10.19 0.27 11.76
C LYS A 214 -11.22 -0.07 10.69
N TYR A 215 -10.78 -0.72 9.61
CA TYR A 215 -11.68 -1.14 8.55
C TYR A 215 -12.28 -2.54 8.76
N SER A 216 -11.80 -3.34 9.72
CA SER A 216 -12.44 -4.62 10.04
C SER A 216 -13.78 -4.45 10.75
N GLU A 217 -13.99 -3.33 11.44
CA GLU A 217 -15.28 -3.00 12.08
C GLU A 217 -16.45 -2.98 11.07
N PHE A 218 -16.19 -2.67 9.78
CA PHE A 218 -17.23 -2.67 8.74
C PHE A 218 -17.64 -4.06 8.26
N THR A 219 -17.03 -5.13 8.76
CA THR A 219 -17.36 -6.49 8.31
C THR A 219 -18.48 -7.14 9.10
N GLU A 220 -18.91 -6.47 10.17
CA GLU A 220 -20.14 -6.77 10.89
C GLU A 220 -21.41 -6.56 10.04
N TYR A 221 -21.30 -5.85 8.92
CA TYR A 221 -22.44 -5.56 8.05
C TYR A 221 -22.93 -6.75 7.19
N GLY A 222 -22.31 -7.93 7.29
CA GLY A 222 -22.84 -9.19 6.76
C GLY A 222 -22.79 -9.37 5.23
N TYR A 223 -22.67 -8.29 4.47
CA TYR A 223 -22.45 -8.28 3.01
C TYR A 223 -20.98 -8.06 2.61
N ILE A 224 -20.08 -7.88 3.58
CA ILE A 224 -18.63 -7.72 3.35
C ILE A 224 -17.89 -8.92 3.92
N GLU A 225 -17.19 -9.65 3.06
CA GLU A 225 -16.27 -10.72 3.42
C GLU A 225 -14.83 -10.16 3.54
N GLY A 226 -14.24 -10.19 4.73
CA GLY A 226 -12.89 -9.69 5.00
C GLY A 226 -12.80 -8.91 6.33
N PRO A 227 -11.89 -7.93 6.45
CA PRO A 227 -10.74 -7.68 5.57
C PRO A 227 -9.77 -8.85 5.63
N TYR A 228 -9.33 -9.29 4.45
CA TYR A 228 -8.20 -10.20 4.32
C TYR A 228 -6.92 -9.39 4.22
N PHE A 229 -6.11 -9.38 5.28
CA PHE A 229 -4.81 -8.73 5.28
C PHE A 229 -3.76 -9.65 4.64
N LEU A 230 -3.25 -9.23 3.48
CA LEU A 230 -2.36 -10.01 2.63
C LEU A 230 -0.95 -9.44 2.71
N THR A 231 -0.01 -10.28 3.14
CA THR A 231 1.40 -9.90 3.29
C THR A 231 2.32 -10.99 2.76
N THR A 232 3.58 -10.65 2.51
CA THR A 232 4.66 -11.63 2.33
C THR A 232 5.65 -11.63 3.51
N ASP A 233 5.44 -10.76 4.50
CA ASP A 233 6.24 -10.69 5.72
C ASP A 233 5.76 -11.75 6.72
N LYS A 234 6.56 -12.81 6.85
CA LYS A 234 6.30 -13.91 7.77
C LYS A 234 6.20 -13.48 9.23
N ASN A 235 6.97 -12.47 9.64
CA ASN A 235 6.96 -12.03 11.05
C ASN A 235 5.69 -11.26 11.35
N LEU A 236 5.26 -10.40 10.43
CA LEU A 236 4.00 -9.68 10.55
C LEU A 236 2.80 -10.65 10.55
N ALA A 237 2.78 -11.59 9.61
CA ALA A 237 1.69 -12.56 9.49
C ALA A 237 1.54 -13.47 10.73
N LYS A 238 2.66 -13.83 11.38
CA LYS A 238 2.66 -14.75 12.54
C LYS A 238 2.59 -14.04 13.89
N ALA A 239 2.53 -12.71 13.91
CA ALA A 239 2.47 -11.97 15.14
C ALA A 239 1.11 -12.17 15.80
N GLU A 240 1.09 -12.74 17.01
CA GLU A 240 -0.13 -13.00 17.78
C GLU A 240 -0.96 -11.73 17.93
N VAL A 241 -0.33 -10.61 18.33
CA VAL A 241 -1.02 -9.32 18.49
C VAL A 241 -1.64 -8.76 17.21
N VAL A 242 -1.17 -9.19 16.02
CA VAL A 242 -1.77 -8.80 14.74
C VAL A 242 -2.95 -9.71 14.42
N ASN A 243 -2.84 -11.01 14.69
CA ASN A 243 -3.92 -11.98 14.48
C ASN A 243 -5.07 -11.81 15.49
N ASP A 244 -4.78 -11.31 16.69
CA ASP A 244 -5.79 -10.92 17.68
C ASP A 244 -6.60 -9.69 17.22
N LEU A 245 -5.98 -8.86 16.37
CA LEU A 245 -6.53 -7.60 15.90
C LEU A 245 -7.26 -7.77 14.56
N ILE A 246 -6.65 -8.48 13.63
CA ILE A 246 -7.18 -8.71 12.28
C ILE A 246 -7.41 -10.20 12.14
N PHE A 247 -8.68 -10.60 12.00
CA PHE A 247 -9.06 -12.00 12.05
C PHE A 247 -8.54 -12.83 10.86
N TYR A 248 -8.41 -12.21 9.68
CA TYR A 248 -7.96 -12.89 8.47
C TYR A 248 -6.62 -12.32 7.98
N VAL A 249 -5.51 -12.93 8.40
CA VAL A 249 -4.16 -12.59 7.95
C VAL A 249 -3.56 -13.75 7.17
N TYR A 250 -3.08 -13.49 5.95
CA TYR A 250 -2.46 -14.51 5.09
C TYR A 250 -1.06 -14.11 4.65
N ASN A 251 -0.08 -15.00 4.86
CA ASN A 251 1.25 -14.87 4.27
C ASN A 251 1.30 -15.53 2.88
N LEU A 252 1.16 -14.72 1.83
CA LEU A 252 1.22 -15.19 0.45
C LEU A 252 2.64 -15.58 -0.02
N GLY A 253 3.66 -15.32 0.80
CA GLY A 253 5.01 -15.84 0.60
C GLY A 253 5.17 -17.31 1.05
N ASP A 254 4.30 -17.78 1.96
CA ASP A 254 4.27 -19.18 2.38
C ASP A 254 3.41 -20.01 1.42
N LYS A 255 3.94 -21.13 0.93
CA LYS A 255 3.25 -21.95 -0.07
C LYS A 255 1.92 -22.52 0.44
N LYS A 256 1.86 -22.89 1.72
CA LYS A 256 0.66 -23.49 2.32
C LYS A 256 -0.39 -22.42 2.56
N GLU A 257 -0.04 -21.31 3.20
CA GLU A 257 -0.98 -20.21 3.47
C GLU A 257 -1.47 -19.56 2.16
N PHE A 258 -0.62 -19.45 1.13
CA PHE A 258 -1.04 -19.05 -0.21
C PHE A 258 -2.12 -19.98 -0.78
N GLN A 259 -1.93 -21.29 -0.66
CA GLN A 259 -2.88 -22.26 -1.18
C GLN A 259 -4.20 -22.22 -0.40
N GLU A 260 -4.14 -22.07 0.92
CA GLU A 260 -5.32 -21.89 1.77
C GLU A 260 -6.09 -20.62 1.40
N PHE A 261 -5.41 -19.50 1.14
CA PHE A 261 -6.05 -18.28 0.63
C PHE A 261 -6.75 -18.52 -0.71
N VAL A 262 -6.07 -19.17 -1.64
CA VAL A 262 -6.65 -19.50 -2.96
C VAL A 262 -7.90 -20.37 -2.82
N ASP A 263 -7.80 -21.44 -2.02
CA ASP A 263 -8.84 -22.46 -1.93
C ASP A 263 -10.04 -22.01 -1.11
N ASN A 264 -9.81 -21.31 0.00
CA ASN A 264 -10.86 -20.93 0.94
C ASN A 264 -11.48 -19.56 0.63
N VAL A 265 -10.72 -18.66 -0.01
CA VAL A 265 -11.17 -17.30 -0.31
C VAL A 265 -11.35 -17.14 -1.82
N LEU A 266 -10.29 -17.21 -2.63
CA LEU A 266 -10.41 -16.76 -4.03
C LEU A 266 -11.33 -17.63 -4.91
N LYS A 267 -11.39 -18.95 -4.70
CA LYS A 267 -12.18 -19.85 -5.56
C LYS A 267 -13.68 -19.56 -5.53
N SER A 268 -14.22 -19.03 -4.43
CA SER A 268 -15.64 -18.65 -4.34
C SER A 268 -15.96 -17.34 -5.06
N TRP A 269 -14.95 -16.54 -5.40
CA TRP A 269 -15.11 -15.19 -5.97
C TRP A 269 -14.73 -15.07 -7.43
N ILE A 270 -13.68 -15.78 -7.85
CA ILE A 270 -13.16 -15.71 -9.23
C ILE A 270 -12.93 -17.09 -9.85
N ASN A 271 -13.09 -17.20 -11.17
CA ASN A 271 -12.77 -18.42 -11.90
C ASN A 271 -11.24 -18.63 -11.94
N LEU A 272 -10.80 -19.67 -11.23
CA LEU A 272 -9.40 -20.04 -11.06
C LEU A 272 -8.95 -21.27 -11.87
N GLU A 273 -9.72 -21.74 -12.86
CA GLU A 273 -9.47 -22.99 -13.64
C GLU A 273 -8.10 -23.11 -14.33
N PHE A 274 -7.22 -22.11 -14.22
CA PHE A 274 -5.89 -22.09 -14.86
C PHE A 274 -4.73 -21.69 -13.94
N ILE A 275 -4.89 -21.59 -12.61
CA ILE A 275 -3.69 -21.50 -11.76
C ILE A 275 -3.08 -22.90 -11.70
N GLU A 276 -2.34 -23.27 -12.73
CA GLU A 276 -1.38 -24.37 -12.61
C GLU A 276 -0.40 -23.94 -11.52
N ILE A 277 -0.57 -24.53 -10.32
CA ILE A 277 0.47 -24.51 -9.31
C ILE A 277 1.61 -25.31 -9.94
N ALA A 278 2.48 -24.62 -10.69
CA ALA A 278 3.72 -25.19 -11.18
C ALA A 278 4.45 -25.74 -9.95
N GLY A 279 4.41 -27.06 -9.82
CA GLY A 279 4.66 -27.76 -8.58
C GLY A 279 4.53 -29.27 -8.76
N GLY A 280 5.30 -29.81 -9.69
CA GLY A 280 5.52 -31.25 -9.86
C GLY A 280 6.72 -31.53 -10.74
N GLY A 281 7.91 -31.43 -10.15
CA GLY A 281 9.03 -32.31 -10.49
C GLY A 281 8.88 -33.62 -9.71
#